data_AF-A0A0G0NCG3-F1
#
_entry.id   AF-A0A0G0NCG3-F1
#
_cell.length_a   1.000
_cell.length_b   1.000
_cell.length_c   1.000
_cell.angle_alpha   90.00
_cell.angle_beta   90.00
_cell.angle_gamma   90.00
#
_symmetry.space_group_name_H-M   'P 1'
#
loop_
_entity.id
_entity.type
_entity.pdbx_description
1 polymer ?
#
loop_
_entity_poly.entity_id
_entity_poly.type
_entity_poly.pdbx_seq_one_letter_code
_entity_poly.pdbx_strand_id
1 'polypeptide(L)'
;MLKSILLSVFFAFFTLLGFTDPVRAENTVPIYFFWSEGCPHCTKEKPFLDELSEKYPSVELYSFEISKSSKNRKLLIETGEILQKDVSGVPFTVIGDQAFTGYTESITSKQIEDRIKYCINNPCPDSVIGVVGEVISKVSPTTEPDEAGQTESIIDKVRVPLFGEIDLKNLSLPLVTIVMGALDGFNPCAMCTLLFL
;
A
#
# COMPACT_ATOMS: atom_id res chain seq x y z
N MET A 1 57.54 -9.07 13.08
CA MET A 1 56.30 -8.97 13.89
C MET A 1 55.37 -7.85 13.41
N LEU A 2 55.83 -6.60 13.26
CA LEU A 2 54.99 -5.48 12.81
C LEU A 2 54.29 -5.70 11.44
N LYS A 3 54.97 -6.34 10.48
CA LYS A 3 54.43 -6.67 9.15
C LYS A 3 53.24 -7.64 9.18
N SER A 4 53.24 -8.60 10.12
CA SER A 4 52.16 -9.58 10.28
C SER A 4 50.95 -8.97 10.97
N ILE A 5 51.16 -8.02 11.89
CA ILE A 5 50.10 -7.25 12.55
C ILE A 5 49.44 -6.31 11.54
N LEU A 6 50.23 -5.65 10.68
CA LEU A 6 49.70 -4.79 9.61
C LEU A 6 48.85 -5.58 8.61
N LEU A 7 49.27 -6.80 8.25
CA LEU A 7 48.48 -7.67 7.36
C LEU A 7 47.18 -8.14 8.01
N SER A 8 47.19 -8.49 9.29
CA SER A 8 45.98 -8.89 10.02
C SER A 8 44.99 -7.73 10.19
N VAL A 9 45.48 -6.50 10.43
CA VAL A 9 44.62 -5.30 10.50
C VAL A 9 44.05 -4.97 9.13
N PHE A 10 44.83 -5.09 8.05
CA PHE A 10 44.34 -4.88 6.69
C PHE A 10 43.29 -5.92 6.28
N PHE A 11 43.50 -7.20 6.63
CA PHE A 11 42.53 -8.27 6.36
C PHE A 11 41.22 -8.08 7.16
N ALA A 12 41.33 -7.71 8.44
CA ALA A 12 40.16 -7.41 9.28
C ALA A 12 39.39 -6.17 8.80
N PHE A 13 40.10 -5.14 8.30
CA PHE A 13 39.49 -3.94 7.73
C PHE A 13 38.81 -4.23 6.38
N PHE A 14 39.39 -5.10 5.55
CA PHE A 14 38.83 -5.50 4.26
C PHE A 14 37.57 -6.39 4.42
N THR A 15 37.50 -7.22 5.47
CA THR A 15 36.29 -7.98 5.80
C THR A 15 35.17 -7.11 6.38
N LEU A 16 35.49 -5.96 7.00
CA LEU A 16 34.48 -5.04 7.53
C LEU A 16 33.81 -4.18 6.43
N LEU A 17 34.45 -4.03 5.27
CA LEU A 17 33.96 -3.21 4.15
C LEU A 17 33.20 -4.02 3.07
N GLY A 18 33.13 -5.35 3.20
CA GLY A 18 32.70 -6.26 2.11
C GLY A 18 31.22 -6.66 2.06
N PHE A 19 30.40 -6.29 3.05
CA PHE A 19 28.98 -6.71 3.11
C PHE A 19 28.05 -5.49 3.10
N THR A 20 27.96 -4.84 1.95
CA THR A 20 26.80 -3.98 1.65
C THR A 20 26.04 -4.66 0.53
N ASP A 21 25.20 -5.63 0.89
CA ASP A 21 24.22 -6.13 -0.08
C ASP A 21 23.36 -4.92 -0.47
N PRO A 22 23.20 -4.64 -1.78
CA PRO A 22 22.24 -3.63 -2.20
C PRO A 22 20.88 -4.11 -1.71
N VAL A 23 20.28 -3.40 -0.75
CA VAL A 23 18.89 -3.58 -0.36
C VAL A 23 18.07 -3.25 -1.61
N ARG A 24 17.73 -4.29 -2.37
CA ARG A 24 16.79 -4.17 -3.47
C ARG A 24 15.44 -3.95 -2.81
N ALA A 25 14.90 -2.74 -2.94
CA ALA A 25 13.51 -2.50 -2.60
C ALA A 25 12.68 -3.54 -3.37
N GLU A 26 12.03 -4.43 -2.62
CA GLU A 26 11.12 -5.41 -3.21
C GLU A 26 9.90 -4.62 -3.68
N ASN A 27 9.74 -4.51 -5.00
CA ASN A 27 8.61 -3.79 -5.59
C ASN A 27 7.36 -4.62 -5.35
N THR A 28 6.68 -4.39 -4.23
CA THR A 28 5.36 -4.98 -3.98
C THR A 28 4.39 -4.52 -5.06
N VAL A 29 3.67 -5.46 -5.65
CA VAL A 29 2.67 -5.24 -6.70
C VAL A 29 1.29 -5.56 -6.12
N PRO A 30 0.57 -4.55 -5.60
CA PRO A 30 -0.79 -4.76 -5.13
C PRO A 30 -1.73 -5.02 -6.31
N ILE A 31 -2.64 -5.98 -6.13
CA ILE A 31 -3.74 -6.28 -7.03
C ILE A 31 -5.03 -6.05 -6.27
N TYR A 32 -5.88 -5.18 -6.80
CA TYR A 32 -7.21 -4.92 -6.23
C TYR A 32 -8.27 -5.60 -7.09
N PHE A 33 -8.84 -6.67 -6.56
CA PHE A 33 -9.83 -7.50 -7.23
C PHE A 33 -11.21 -7.28 -6.64
N PHE A 34 -12.10 -6.64 -7.41
CA PHE A 34 -13.50 -6.46 -7.03
C PHE A 34 -14.36 -7.53 -7.68
N TRP A 35 -15.16 -8.20 -6.86
CA TRP A 35 -15.96 -9.35 -7.28
C TRP A 35 -17.31 -9.39 -6.57
N SER A 36 -18.21 -10.24 -7.06
CA SER A 36 -19.51 -10.46 -6.41
C SER A 36 -19.84 -11.94 -6.30
N GLU A 37 -20.60 -12.31 -5.27
CA GLU A 37 -21.23 -13.63 -5.21
C GLU A 37 -22.13 -13.86 -6.45
N GLY A 38 -22.08 -15.06 -7.02
CA GLY A 38 -22.86 -15.42 -8.22
C GLY A 38 -22.27 -14.93 -9.56
N CYS A 39 -21.10 -14.29 -9.58
CA CYS A 39 -20.42 -13.84 -10.80
C CYS A 39 -19.64 -14.99 -11.49
N PRO A 40 -20.04 -15.48 -12.68
CA PRO A 40 -19.40 -16.63 -13.33
C PRO A 40 -17.98 -16.37 -13.84
N HIS A 41 -17.64 -15.12 -14.11
CA HIS A 41 -16.29 -14.74 -14.55
C HIS A 41 -15.34 -14.57 -13.36
N CYS A 42 -15.85 -14.09 -12.22
CA CYS A 42 -15.09 -13.91 -10.99
C CYS A 42 -14.61 -15.26 -10.42
N THR A 43 -15.42 -16.31 -10.54
CA THR A 43 -15.05 -17.67 -10.11
C THR A 43 -13.91 -18.27 -10.91
N LYS A 44 -13.63 -17.76 -12.11
CA LYS A 44 -12.50 -18.14 -12.96
C LYS A 44 -11.28 -17.27 -12.74
N GLU A 45 -11.47 -15.98 -12.54
CA GLU A 45 -10.37 -15.04 -12.32
C GLU A 45 -9.73 -15.22 -10.94
N LYS A 46 -10.53 -15.45 -9.89
CA LYS A 46 -9.98 -15.54 -8.53
C LYS A 46 -8.91 -16.64 -8.40
N PRO A 47 -9.13 -17.90 -8.83
CA PRO A 47 -8.10 -18.93 -8.78
C PRO A 47 -6.84 -18.58 -9.58
N PHE A 48 -7.01 -17.88 -10.71
CA PHE A 48 -5.89 -17.41 -11.52
C PHE A 48 -5.06 -16.33 -10.80
N LEU A 49 -5.72 -15.38 -10.12
CA LEU A 49 -5.03 -14.38 -9.30
C LEU A 49 -4.37 -15.00 -8.05
N ASP A 50 -4.98 -16.01 -7.46
CA ASP A 50 -4.40 -16.79 -6.36
C ASP A 50 -3.12 -17.50 -6.84
N GLU A 51 -3.16 -18.18 -8.00
CA GLU A 51 -1.98 -18.82 -8.63
C GLU A 51 -0.86 -17.80 -8.91
N LEU A 52 -1.21 -16.60 -9.40
CA LEU A 52 -0.23 -15.54 -9.64
C LEU A 52 0.41 -15.02 -8.36
N SER A 53 -0.35 -14.94 -7.27
CA SER A 53 0.16 -14.51 -5.96
C SER A 53 1.14 -15.54 -5.38
N GLU A 54 0.89 -16.83 -5.61
CA GLU A 54 1.84 -17.90 -5.26
C GLU A 54 3.09 -17.89 -6.16
N LYS A 55 2.91 -17.65 -7.46
CA LYS A 55 3.98 -17.64 -8.46
C LYS A 55 4.91 -16.43 -8.32
N TYR A 56 4.39 -15.29 -7.89
CA TYR A 56 5.12 -14.03 -7.74
C TYR A 56 5.03 -13.53 -6.30
N PRO A 57 6.02 -13.81 -5.43
CA PRO A 57 5.97 -13.45 -4.00
C PRO A 57 5.84 -11.95 -3.72
N SER A 58 6.20 -11.11 -4.69
CA SER A 58 6.03 -9.66 -4.61
C SER A 58 4.59 -9.20 -4.89
N VAL A 59 3.68 -10.09 -5.27
CA VAL A 59 2.27 -9.77 -5.54
C VAL A 59 1.46 -9.89 -4.26
N GLU A 60 0.66 -8.86 -3.99
CA GLU A 60 -0.30 -8.85 -2.87
C GLU A 60 -1.73 -8.73 -3.42
N LEU A 61 -2.53 -9.78 -3.26
CA LEU A 61 -3.91 -9.81 -3.72
C LEU A 61 -4.88 -9.31 -2.63
N TYR A 62 -5.56 -8.23 -2.92
CA TYR A 62 -6.63 -7.66 -2.11
C TYR A 62 -7.98 -7.88 -2.81
N SER A 63 -8.83 -8.69 -2.19
CA SER A 63 -10.14 -9.04 -2.75
C SER A 63 -11.28 -8.30 -2.05
N PHE A 64 -12.17 -7.68 -2.81
CA PHE A 64 -13.31 -6.91 -2.32
C PHE A 64 -14.62 -7.46 -2.87
N GLU A 65 -15.36 -8.17 -2.01
CA GLU A 65 -16.72 -8.61 -2.33
C GLU A 65 -17.68 -7.41 -2.28
N ILE A 66 -18.40 -7.14 -3.37
CA ILE A 66 -19.24 -5.93 -3.49
C ILE A 66 -20.73 -6.19 -3.27
N SER A 67 -21.24 -7.42 -3.41
CA SER A 67 -22.68 -7.69 -3.38
C SER A 67 -23.28 -7.46 -1.99
N LYS A 68 -22.54 -7.80 -0.93
CA LYS A 68 -22.98 -7.69 0.46
C LYS A 68 -22.38 -6.49 1.20
N SER A 69 -21.38 -5.82 0.62
CA SER A 69 -20.71 -4.68 1.23
C SER A 69 -20.96 -3.39 0.45
N SER A 70 -21.80 -2.50 0.99
CA SER A 70 -22.00 -1.15 0.44
C SER A 70 -20.70 -0.35 0.41
N LYS A 71 -19.82 -0.56 1.40
CA LYS A 71 -18.49 0.04 1.50
C LYS A 71 -17.60 -0.38 0.32
N ASN A 72 -17.52 -1.67 0.02
CA ASN A 72 -16.69 -2.16 -1.10
C ASN A 72 -17.27 -1.76 -2.45
N ARG A 73 -18.60 -1.68 -2.56
CA ARG A 73 -19.28 -1.17 -3.75
C ARG A 73 -18.95 0.29 -4.01
N LYS A 74 -18.92 1.12 -2.95
CA LYS A 74 -18.47 2.52 -3.03
C LYS A 74 -17.00 2.60 -3.43
N LEU A 75 -16.15 1.75 -2.85
CA LEU A 75 -14.73 1.68 -3.19
C LEU A 75 -14.51 1.37 -4.67
N LEU A 76 -15.28 0.44 -5.24
CA LEU A 76 -15.24 0.13 -6.67
C LEU A 76 -15.58 1.36 -7.53
N ILE A 77 -16.62 2.11 -7.16
CA ILE A 77 -17.04 3.33 -7.89
C ILE A 77 -15.93 4.38 -7.86
N GLU A 78 -15.40 4.70 -6.67
CA GLU A 78 -14.33 5.69 -6.49
C GLU A 78 -13.04 5.27 -7.24
N THR A 79 -12.72 3.98 -7.23
CA THR A 79 -11.61 3.40 -8.00
C THR A 79 -11.80 3.63 -9.50
N GLY A 80 -13.01 3.40 -10.01
CA GLY A 80 -13.38 3.68 -11.39
C GLY A 80 -13.22 5.15 -11.77
N GLU A 81 -13.70 6.06 -10.91
CA GLU A 81 -13.60 7.51 -11.11
C GLU A 81 -12.14 7.98 -11.20
N ILE A 82 -11.27 7.51 -10.29
CA ILE A 82 -9.83 7.84 -10.29
C ILE A 82 -9.16 7.39 -11.58
N LEU A 83 -9.46 6.17 -12.02
CA LEU A 83 -8.88 5.60 -13.23
C LEU A 83 -9.56 6.11 -14.52
N GLN A 84 -10.60 6.95 -14.38
CA GLN A 84 -11.46 7.41 -15.49
C GLN A 84 -11.98 6.24 -16.32
N LYS A 85 -12.40 5.17 -15.64
CA LYS A 85 -12.96 3.95 -16.23
C LYS A 85 -14.43 3.80 -15.87
N ASP A 86 -15.21 3.39 -16.85
CA ASP A 86 -16.59 3.01 -16.62
C ASP A 86 -16.63 1.69 -15.85
N VAL A 87 -17.28 1.71 -14.69
CA VAL A 87 -17.48 0.54 -13.86
C VAL A 87 -18.91 0.06 -14.08
N SER A 88 -19.07 -0.82 -15.06
CA SER A 88 -20.36 -1.42 -15.38
C SER A 88 -20.65 -2.72 -14.62
N GLY A 89 -19.65 -3.27 -13.91
CA GLY A 89 -19.80 -4.55 -13.19
C GLY A 89 -18.48 -5.19 -12.78
N VAL A 90 -18.57 -6.48 -12.45
CA VAL A 90 -17.46 -7.31 -11.98
C VAL A 90 -17.25 -8.53 -12.91
N PRO A 91 -16.05 -9.13 -12.94
CA PRO A 91 -14.86 -8.75 -12.17
C PRO A 91 -14.23 -7.45 -12.66
N PHE A 92 -13.64 -6.70 -11.73
CA PHE A 92 -12.88 -5.49 -12.00
C PHE A 92 -11.56 -5.56 -11.24
N THR A 93 -10.45 -5.59 -11.97
CA THR A 93 -9.12 -5.85 -11.42
C THR A 93 -8.21 -4.67 -11.71
N VAL A 94 -7.51 -4.17 -10.68
CA VAL A 94 -6.60 -3.02 -10.81
C VAL A 94 -5.18 -3.41 -10.43
N ILE A 95 -4.21 -3.01 -11.26
CA ILE A 95 -2.77 -3.26 -11.07
C ILE A 95 -1.97 -2.00 -11.44
N GLY A 96 -1.56 -1.25 -10.42
CA GLY A 96 -0.95 0.07 -10.58
C GLY A 96 -1.96 1.11 -11.10
N ASP A 97 -1.73 1.63 -12.31
CA ASP A 97 -2.59 2.58 -13.02
C ASP A 97 -3.50 1.93 -14.08
N GLN A 98 -3.50 0.60 -14.18
CA GLN A 98 -4.32 -0.12 -15.16
C GLN A 98 -5.48 -0.86 -14.49
N ALA A 99 -6.66 -0.78 -15.12
CA ALA A 99 -7.83 -1.56 -14.77
C ALA A 99 -8.22 -2.52 -15.91
N PHE A 100 -8.70 -3.69 -15.52
CA PHE A 100 -9.22 -4.75 -16.37
C PHE A 100 -10.67 -5.03 -15.98
N THR A 101 -11.57 -4.99 -16.97
CA THR A 101 -13.00 -5.21 -16.76
C THR A 101 -13.42 -6.51 -17.44
N GLY A 102 -14.02 -7.43 -16.68
CA GLY A 102 -14.35 -8.77 -17.13
C GLY A 102 -13.13 -9.69 -17.22
N TYR A 103 -13.37 -10.99 -17.41
CA TYR A 103 -12.30 -11.98 -17.47
C TYR A 103 -12.52 -13.04 -18.54
N THR A 104 -11.44 -13.31 -19.27
CA THR A 104 -11.31 -14.41 -20.23
C THR A 104 -9.95 -15.08 -20.03
N GLU A 105 -9.92 -16.42 -20.08
CA GLU A 105 -8.71 -17.23 -19.87
C GLU A 105 -7.67 -17.07 -20.99
N SER A 106 -8.05 -16.52 -22.15
CA SER A 106 -7.17 -16.40 -23.32
C SER A 106 -6.55 -15.00 -23.50
N ILE A 107 -7.28 -13.94 -23.16
CA ILE A 107 -6.87 -12.55 -23.44
C ILE A 107 -6.58 -11.82 -22.13
N THR A 108 -7.58 -11.71 -21.26
CA THR A 108 -7.46 -10.92 -20.03
C THR A 108 -6.44 -11.50 -19.07
N SER A 109 -6.40 -12.83 -18.93
CA SER A 109 -5.39 -13.54 -18.12
C SER A 109 -3.97 -13.13 -18.50
N LYS A 110 -3.66 -13.15 -19.80
CA LYS A 110 -2.34 -12.76 -20.31
C LYS A 110 -2.04 -11.28 -20.07
N GLN A 111 -3.02 -10.41 -20.28
CA GLN A 111 -2.86 -8.97 -20.02
C GLN A 111 -2.54 -8.68 -18.54
N ILE A 112 -3.23 -9.37 -17.63
CA ILE A 112 -3.00 -9.27 -16.19
C ILE A 112 -1.58 -9.73 -15.85
N GLU A 113 -1.17 -10.92 -16.31
CA GLU A 113 0.17 -11.45 -16.01
C GLU A 113 1.29 -10.58 -16.62
N ASP A 114 1.12 -10.11 -17.85
CA ASP A 114 2.07 -9.21 -18.51
C ASP A 114 2.20 -7.89 -17.74
N ARG A 115 1.09 -7.37 -17.21
CA ARG A 115 1.09 -6.17 -16.38
C ARG A 115 1.81 -6.38 -15.05
N ILE A 116 1.60 -7.52 -14.37
CA ILE A 116 2.33 -7.88 -13.16
C ILE A 116 3.84 -7.93 -13.44
N LYS A 117 4.25 -8.63 -14.50
CA LYS A 117 5.67 -8.70 -14.90
C LYS A 117 6.26 -7.33 -15.19
N TYR A 118 5.50 -6.44 -15.82
CA TYR A 118 5.93 -5.06 -16.01
C TYR A 118 6.16 -4.36 -14.66
N CYS A 119 5.21 -4.46 -13.73
CA CYS A 119 5.27 -3.80 -12.42
C CYS A 119 6.36 -4.35 -11.49
N ILE A 120 6.74 -5.61 -11.63
CA ILE A 120 7.88 -6.19 -10.89
C ILE A 120 9.19 -5.54 -11.34
N ASN A 121 9.33 -5.29 -12.65
CA ASN A 121 10.59 -4.86 -13.25
C ASN A 121 10.73 -3.35 -13.45
N ASN A 122 9.64 -2.58 -13.28
CA ASN A 122 9.57 -1.16 -13.57
C ASN A 122 8.80 -0.42 -12.48
N PRO A 123 8.96 0.90 -12.34
CA PRO A 123 8.09 1.72 -11.51
C PRO A 123 6.61 1.49 -11.89
N CYS A 124 5.82 1.11 -10.89
CA CYS A 124 4.39 0.82 -11.04
C CYS A 124 3.63 1.71 -10.06
N PRO A 125 3.19 2.91 -10.48
CA PRO A 125 2.47 3.82 -9.59
C PRO A 125 1.12 3.21 -9.22
N ASP A 126 0.86 3.11 -7.93
CA ASP A 126 -0.46 2.74 -7.42
C ASP A 126 -1.34 3.97 -7.39
N SER A 127 -2.25 4.07 -8.37
CA SER A 127 -3.11 5.24 -8.52
C SER A 127 -4.28 5.23 -7.53
N VAL A 128 -4.57 4.09 -6.89
CA VAL A 128 -5.81 3.89 -6.11
C VAL A 128 -5.53 3.62 -4.63
N ILE A 129 -4.27 3.49 -4.23
CA ILE A 129 -3.84 3.34 -2.83
C ILE A 129 -4.46 4.36 -1.87
N GLY A 130 -4.70 5.59 -2.33
CA GLY A 130 -5.31 6.64 -1.48
C GLY A 130 -6.73 6.30 -1.03
N VAL A 131 -7.49 5.56 -1.83
CA VAL A 131 -8.88 5.18 -1.53
C VAL A 131 -8.94 3.76 -0.95
N VAL A 132 -8.20 2.84 -1.53
CA VAL A 132 -8.19 1.44 -1.09
C VAL A 132 -7.39 1.28 0.21
N GLY A 133 -6.33 2.06 0.40
CA GLY A 133 -5.45 2.00 1.57
C GLY A 133 -6.14 2.36 2.88
N GLU A 134 -7.16 3.22 2.88
CA GLU A 134 -7.96 3.50 4.08
C GLU A 134 -8.75 2.25 4.52
N VAL A 135 -9.22 1.47 3.55
CA VAL A 135 -9.96 0.22 3.79
C VAL A 135 -9.00 -0.88 4.22
N ILE A 136 -7.87 -1.04 3.53
CA ILE A 136 -6.86 -2.08 3.84
C ILE A 136 -6.21 -1.84 5.20
N SER A 137 -5.88 -0.59 5.54
CA SER A 137 -5.28 -0.25 6.85
C SER A 137 -6.21 -0.53 8.02
N LYS A 138 -7.53 -0.56 7.79
CA LYS A 138 -8.53 -0.93 8.80
C LYS A 138 -8.81 -2.44 8.85
N VAL A 139 -8.27 -3.23 7.92
CA VAL A 139 -8.62 -4.65 7.69
C VAL A 139 -7.44 -5.63 7.86
N SER A 140 -6.19 -5.16 8.02
CA SER A 140 -5.09 -6.07 8.43
C SER A 140 -5.21 -6.41 9.93
N PRO A 141 -5.19 -7.69 10.36
CA PRO A 141 -4.54 -8.85 9.74
C PRO A 141 -5.50 -9.93 9.20
N THR A 142 -5.08 -10.63 8.15
CA THR A 142 -5.80 -11.74 7.50
C THR A 142 -6.26 -12.83 8.47
N THR A 143 -7.57 -13.09 8.53
CA THR A 143 -8.27 -14.38 8.33
C THR A 143 -9.79 -14.13 8.50
N GLU A 144 -10.62 -14.60 7.57
CA GLU A 144 -12.10 -14.49 7.49
C GLU A 144 -12.86 -15.05 8.73
N PRO A 145 -14.22 -15.01 8.80
CA PRO A 145 -15.16 -13.89 8.66
C PRO A 145 -16.07 -13.69 9.90
N ASP A 146 -16.54 -12.45 10.07
CA ASP A 146 -17.76 -11.96 10.73
C ASP A 146 -18.34 -12.68 11.96
N GLU A 147 -18.21 -12.05 13.13
CA GLU A 147 -19.32 -11.97 14.09
C GLU A 147 -19.63 -10.52 14.48
N ALA A 148 -20.93 -10.24 14.52
CA ALA A 148 -21.52 -8.95 14.82
C ALA A 148 -21.14 -8.42 16.21
N GLY A 149 -20.80 -7.14 16.26
CA GLY A 149 -20.64 -6.40 17.52
C GLY A 149 -20.51 -4.92 17.28
N GLN A 150 -21.55 -4.17 17.62
CA GLN A 150 -21.52 -2.72 17.74
C GLN A 150 -20.41 -2.31 18.73
N THR A 151 -19.70 -1.22 18.48
CA THR A 151 -19.50 -0.08 19.41
C THR A 151 -18.53 0.92 18.79
N GLU A 152 -18.95 2.19 18.79
CA GLU A 152 -18.12 3.35 18.50
C GLU A 152 -16.82 3.33 19.31
N SER A 153 -15.66 3.48 18.68
CA SER A 153 -14.57 4.27 19.29
C SER A 153 -13.62 4.77 18.22
N ILE A 154 -13.59 6.09 18.17
CA ILE A 154 -12.73 6.94 17.36
C ILE A 154 -11.27 6.67 17.74
N ILE A 155 -10.39 6.78 16.77
CA ILE A 155 -8.91 6.83 16.86
C ILE A 155 -8.43 7.30 18.25
N ASP A 156 -8.13 6.36 19.14
CA ASP A 156 -7.70 6.71 20.51
C ASP A 156 -6.17 6.79 20.64
N LYS A 157 -5.41 6.11 19.78
CA LYS A 157 -3.94 6.01 19.91
C LYS A 157 -3.21 6.03 18.58
N VAL A 158 -2.26 6.95 18.43
CA VAL A 158 -1.35 7.02 17.26
C VAL A 158 0.06 6.63 17.71
N ARG A 159 0.70 5.69 16.99
CA ARG A 159 2.08 5.25 17.24
C ARG A 159 3.06 6.09 16.41
N VAL A 160 3.89 6.87 17.10
CA VAL A 160 5.00 7.60 16.48
C VAL A 160 6.33 6.88 16.76
N PRO A 161 7.19 6.68 15.74
CA PRO A 161 8.37 5.81 15.79
C PRO A 161 9.47 6.26 16.75
N LEU A 162 9.32 7.41 17.42
CA LEU A 162 10.27 7.95 18.39
C LEU A 162 9.68 8.21 19.79
N PHE A 163 8.34 8.35 19.91
CA PHE A 163 7.68 8.84 21.14
C PHE A 163 6.62 7.87 21.72
N GLY A 164 6.37 6.72 21.07
CA GLY A 164 5.44 5.70 21.58
C GLY A 164 3.96 6.00 21.29
N GLU A 165 3.06 5.45 22.11
CA GLU A 165 1.60 5.65 21.99
C GLU A 165 1.21 7.03 22.52
N ILE A 166 0.61 7.87 21.67
CA ILE A 166 0.08 9.19 22.07
C ILE A 166 -1.45 9.14 22.03
N ASP A 167 -2.09 9.40 23.18
CA ASP A 167 -3.54 9.53 23.31
C ASP A 167 -4.01 10.90 22.78
N LEU A 168 -4.78 10.89 21.69
CA LEU A 168 -5.31 12.11 21.06
C LEU A 168 -6.34 12.85 21.92
N LYS A 169 -6.96 12.17 22.89
CA LYS A 169 -8.00 12.72 23.78
C LYS A 169 -7.50 13.74 24.80
N ASN A 170 -6.20 13.70 25.16
CA ASN A 170 -5.61 14.58 26.17
C ASN A 170 -4.76 15.72 25.59
N LEU A 171 -4.76 15.88 24.27
CA LEU A 171 -4.06 16.98 23.59
C LEU A 171 -4.95 18.22 23.58
N SER A 172 -4.54 19.27 24.28
CA SER A 172 -5.28 20.54 24.25
C SER A 172 -5.10 21.20 22.88
N LEU A 173 -6.22 21.47 22.20
CA LEU A 173 -6.25 22.10 20.88
C LEU A 173 -5.42 23.40 20.79
N PRO A 174 -5.37 24.26 21.83
CA PRO A 174 -4.50 25.43 21.80
C PRO A 174 -3.02 25.08 21.81
N LEU A 175 -2.61 24.06 22.57
CA LEU A 175 -1.20 23.64 22.65
C LEU A 175 -0.73 23.06 21.32
N VAL A 176 -1.55 22.23 20.68
CA VAL A 176 -1.26 21.68 19.34
C VAL A 176 -1.15 22.80 18.30
N THR A 177 -2.04 23.80 18.37
CA THR A 177 -2.00 24.97 17.49
C THR A 177 -0.75 25.81 17.70
N ILE A 178 -0.33 26.04 18.95
CA ILE A 178 0.92 26.76 19.28
C ILE A 178 2.15 26.01 18.76
N VAL A 179 2.20 24.69 18.94
CA VAL A 179 3.32 23.87 18.48
C VAL A 179 3.41 23.87 16.95
N MET A 180 2.29 23.71 16.24
CA MET A 180 2.28 23.76 14.78
C MET A 180 2.64 25.14 14.24
N GLY A 181 2.14 26.21 14.86
CA GLY A 181 2.52 27.57 14.51
C GLY A 181 4.00 27.87 14.79
N ALA A 182 4.58 27.31 15.85
CA ALA A 182 6.01 27.42 16.11
C ALA A 182 6.84 26.66 15.07
N LEU A 183 6.45 25.44 14.71
CA LEU A 183 7.12 24.64 13.68
C LEU A 183 7.06 25.31 12.30
N ASP A 184 5.92 25.92 11.93
CA ASP A 184 5.79 26.68 10.69
C ASP A 184 6.51 28.04 10.76
N GLY A 185 6.61 28.64 11.94
CA GLY A 185 7.40 29.86 12.17
C GLY A 185 8.91 29.66 12.02
N PHE A 186 9.43 28.46 12.27
CA PHE A 186 10.82 28.08 12.00
C PHE A 186 11.06 27.52 10.59
N ASN A 187 10.03 27.52 9.74
CA ASN A 187 10.14 27.13 8.34
C ASN A 187 10.86 28.23 7.54
N PRO A 188 12.08 27.99 7.00
CA PRO A 188 12.84 29.00 6.25
C PRO A 188 12.05 29.56 5.06
N CYS A 189 11.09 28.79 4.51
CA CYS A 189 10.21 29.24 3.44
C CYS A 189 9.21 30.33 3.88
N ALA A 190 8.67 30.25 5.11
CA ALA A 190 7.74 31.24 5.65
C ALA A 190 8.47 32.45 6.24
N MET A 191 9.68 32.27 6.77
CA MET A 191 10.48 33.38 7.31
C MET A 191 10.95 34.36 6.23
N CYS A 192 11.24 33.87 5.00
CA CYS A 192 11.65 34.72 3.90
C CYS A 192 10.56 35.72 3.45
N THR A 193 9.27 35.40 3.58
CA THR A 193 8.19 36.30 3.16
C THR A 193 8.02 37.50 4.10
N LEU A 194 8.32 37.32 5.39
CA LEU A 194 8.24 38.40 6.40
C LEU A 194 9.38 39.41 6.33
N LEU A 195 10.52 39.06 5.71
CA LEU A 195 11.68 39.95 5.57
C LEU A 195 11.62 40.87 4.33
N PHE A 196 10.66 40.65 3.42
CA PHE A 196 10.48 41.46 2.20
C PHE A 196 9.22 42.34 2.23
N LEU A 197 8.56 42.45 3.40
CA LEU A 197 7.42 43.35 3.60
C LEU A 197 7.84 44.66 4.29
#